data_AF-L8LQE0-F1
#
_entry.id   AF-L8LQE0-F1
#
_cell.length_a   1.000
_cell.length_b   1.000
_cell.length_c   1.000
_cell.angle_alpha   90.00
_cell.angle_beta   90.00
_cell.angle_gamma   90.00
#
_symmetry.space_group_name_H-M   'P 1'
#
loop_
_entity.id
_entity.type
_entity.pdbx_description
1 polymer ?
#
loop_
_entity_poly.entity_id
_entity_poly.type
_entity_poly.pdbx_seq_one_letter_code
_entity_poly.pdbx_strand_id
1 'polypeptide(L)' 'MNDGEAQPYFIDSNVWLYRFIINPNDADSLSKQQIATTITNYPHIIISTQVTRLNRSKTE' A
#
# COMPACT_ATOMS: atom_id res chain seq x y z
N MET A 1 -1.86 -33.63 -0.30
CA MET A 1 -1.39 -32.25 -0.50
C MET A 1 -2.36 -31.38 0.26
N ASN A 2 -1.90 -30.66 1.28
CA ASN A 2 -2.75 -29.68 1.95
C ASN A 2 -2.78 -28.50 0.99
N ASP A 3 -3.91 -28.26 0.32
CA ASP A 3 -4.10 -27.08 -0.52
C ASP A 3 -4.11 -25.87 0.42
N GLY A 4 -2.91 -25.45 0.81
CA GLY A 4 -2.70 -24.39 1.78
C GLY A 4 -3.32 -23.12 1.22
N GLU A 5 -4.37 -22.65 1.87
CA GLU A 5 -5.01 -21.38 1.53
C GLU A 5 -3.93 -20.31 1.37
N ALA A 6 -3.91 -19.67 0.20
CA ALA A 6 -2.99 -18.59 -0.10
C ALA A 6 -3.17 -17.50 0.95
N GLN A 7 -2.14 -17.30 1.78
CA GLN A 7 -2.16 -16.28 2.82
C GLN A 7 -2.24 -14.89 2.18
N PRO A 8 -3.17 -14.03 2.61
CA PRO A 8 -3.30 -12.71 2.01
C PRO A 8 -2.11 -11.82 2.36
N TYR A 9 -1.67 -11.02 1.38
CA TYR A 9 -0.65 -10.00 1.58
C TYR A 9 -1.29 -8.65 1.90
N PHE A 10 -0.88 -8.04 3.00
CA PHE A 10 -1.33 -6.70 3.37
C PHE A 10 -0.43 -5.65 2.73
N ILE A 11 -1.03 -4.73 1.99
CA ILE A 11 -0.33 -3.61 1.36
C ILE A 11 -0.86 -2.30 1.96
N ASP A 12 0.06 -1.39 2.28
CA ASP A 12 -0.28 -0.06 2.76
C ASP A 12 -1.02 0.74 1.69
N SER A 13 -2.08 1.45 2.09
CA SER A 13 -2.85 2.30 1.18
C SER A 13 -2.02 3.36 0.43
N ASN A 14 -0.93 3.87 1.00
CA ASN A 14 -0.03 4.81 0.32
C ASN A 14 0.70 4.16 -0.86
N VAL A 15 1.07 2.88 -0.74
CA VAL A 15 1.66 2.12 -1.86
C VAL A 15 0.63 1.98 -2.98
N TRP A 16 -0.63 1.69 -2.64
CA TRP A 16 -1.71 1.59 -3.62
C TRP A 16 -2.02 2.91 -4.32
N LEU A 17 -1.93 4.05 -3.61
CA LEU A 17 -2.20 5.38 -4.16
C LEU A 17 -1.22 5.80 -5.26
N TYR A 18 0.03 5.35 -5.22
CA TYR A 18 1.02 5.65 -6.27
C TYR A 18 0.62 5.17 -7.68
N ARG A 19 -0.40 4.30 -7.79
CA ARG A 19 -0.97 3.94 -9.10
C ARG A 19 -1.62 5.12 -9.82
N PHE A 20 -2.17 6.07 -9.06
CA PHE A 20 -2.98 7.18 -9.58
C PHE A 20 -2.23 8.51 -9.58
N ILE A 21 -1.13 8.60 -8.83
CA ILE A 21 -0.36 9.83 -8.69
C ILE A 21 0.71 9.87 -9.79
N ILE A 22 0.53 10.78 -10.74
CA ILE A 22 1.59 11.19 -11.67
C ILE A 22 2.02 12.59 -11.24
N ASN A 23 3.17 12.69 -10.58
CA ASN A 23 3.75 13.97 -10.21
C ASN A 23 4.82 14.36 -11.24
N PRO A 24 4.58 15.37 -12.09
CA PRO A 24 5.52 15.77 -13.15
C PRO A 24 6.82 16.36 -12.61
N ASN A 25 6.86 16.78 -11.34
CA ASN A 25 8.07 17.30 -10.69
C ASN A 25 8.88 16.20 -9.97
N ASP A 26 8.41 14.95 -10.03
CA ASP A 26 9.06 13.79 -9.43
C ASP A 26 9.59 12.90 -10.55
N ALA A 27 10.91 12.90 -10.71
CA ALA A 27 11.61 12.10 -11.73
C ALA A 27 11.32 10.60 -11.58
N ASP A 28 10.98 10.14 -10.38
CA ASP A 28 10.69 8.74 -10.08
C ASP A 28 9.19 8.42 -10.12
N SER A 29 8.33 9.37 -10.48
CA SER A 29 6.87 9.19 -10.48
C SER A 29 6.43 7.97 -11.31
N LEU A 30 7.01 7.79 -12.50
CA LEU A 30 6.73 6.64 -13.36
C LEU A 30 7.18 5.33 -12.71
N SER A 31 8.38 5.30 -12.14
CA SER A 31 8.92 4.12 -11.45
C SER A 31 8.07 3.73 -10.24
N LYS A 32 7.65 4.72 -9.44
CA LYS A 32 6.74 4.52 -8.29
C LYS A 32 5.40 3.95 -8.73
N GLN A 33 4.84 4.46 -9.83
CA GLN A 33 3.60 3.93 -10.42
C GLN A 33 3.76 2.48 -10.91
N GLN A 34 4.87 2.17 -11.58
CA GLN A 34 5.16 0.81 -12.07
C GLN A 34 5.31 -0.19 -10.92
N ILE A 35 6.04 0.18 -9.87
CA ILE A 35 6.22 -0.65 -8.67
C ILE A 35 4.87 -0.87 -7.97
N ALA A 36 4.10 0.20 -7.74
CA ALA A 36 2.80 0.10 -7.11
C ALA A 36 1.83 -0.78 -7.91
N THR A 37 1.82 -0.64 -9.23
CA THR A 37 0.98 -1.47 -10.12
C THR A 37 1.40 -2.93 -10.07
N THR A 38 2.70 -3.21 -10.13
CA THR A 38 3.23 -4.57 -10.08
C THR A 38 2.89 -5.25 -8.76
N ILE A 39 3.17 -4.57 -7.64
CA ILE A 39 2.93 -5.11 -6.31
C ILE A 39 1.44 -5.32 -6.05
N THR A 40 0.56 -4.43 -6.52
CA THR A 40 -0.89 -4.51 -6.22
C THR A 40 -1.70 -5.39 -7.18
N ASN A 41 -1.07 -5.92 -8.23
CA ASN A 41 -1.71 -6.85 -9.17
C ASN A 41 -1.54 -8.32 -8.77
N TYR A 42 -0.78 -8.65 -7.72
CA TYR A 42 -0.72 -10.03 -7.25
C TYR A 42 -2.08 -10.45 -6.66
N PRO A 43 -2.48 -11.72 -6.85
CA PRO A 43 -3.69 -12.24 -6.23
C PRO A 43 -3.56 -12.26 -4.70
N HIS A 44 -4.70 -12.26 -4.00
CA HIS A 44 -4.78 -12.31 -2.53
C HIS A 44 -4.18 -11.10 -1.80
N ILE A 45 -4.26 -9.90 -2.39
CA ILE A 45 -3.87 -8.66 -1.71
C ILE A 45 -5.05 -8.04 -0.96
N ILE A 46 -4.76 -7.57 0.25
CA ILE A 46 -5.65 -6.72 1.04
C ILE A 46 -4.99 -5.35 1.20
N ILE A 47 -5.64 -4.30 0.70
CA ILE A 47 -5.20 -2.92 0.96
C ILE A 47 -5.66 -2.52 2.35
N SER A 48 -4.71 -2.17 3.22
CA SER A 48 -4.98 -1.80 4.61
C SER A 48 -4.75 -0.32 4.83
N THR A 49 -5.73 0.33 5.46
CA THR A 49 -5.60 1.69 6.00
C THR A 49 -5.33 1.59 7.50
N GLN A 50 -4.07 1.59 7.90
CA GLN A 50 -3.75 1.73 9.32
C GLN A 50 -3.89 3.20 9.72
N VAL A 51 -4.98 3.53 10.41
CA VAL A 51 -5.11 4.80 11.11
C VAL A 51 -4.45 4.64 12.47
N THR A 52 -3.21 5.10 12.62
CA THR A 52 -2.61 5.25 13.95
C THR A 52 -3.40 6.28 14.72
N ARG A 53 -4.19 5.83 15.70
CA ARG A 53 -4.89 6.72 16.64
C ARG A 53 -3.84 7.41 17.49
N LEU A 54 -3.49 8.65 17.15
CA LEU A 54 -2.58 9.47 17.95
C LEU A 54 -3.33 9.87 19.24
N ASN A 55 -3.22 9.05 20.28
CA ASN A 55 -3.63 9.47 21.63
C ASN A 55 -2.65 10.56 22.07
N ARG A 56 -2.99 11.83 21.86
CA ARG A 56 -2.34 12.93 22.59
C ARG A 56 -2.69 12.74 24.06
N SER A 57 -1.75 12.23 24.85
CA SER A 57 -1.82 12.40 26.30
C SER A 57 -1.89 13.90 26.56
N LYS A 58 -3.02 14.37 27.08
CA LYS A 58 -3.09 15.72 27.63
C LYS A 58 -2.11 15.74 28.80
N THR A 59 -1.02 16.46 28.64
CA THR A 59 -0.19 16.89 29.76
C THR A 59 -1.01 17.95 30.49
N GLU A 60 -1.52 17.59 31.66
CA GLU A 60 -1.97 18.55 32.68
C GLU A 60 -0.79 19.27 33.30
#